data_AF-A0A929BIT8-F1
#
_entry.id   AF-A0A929BIT8-F1
#
_cell.length_a   1.000
_cell.length_b   1.000
_cell.length_c   1.000
_cell.angle_alpha   90.00
_cell.angle_beta   90.00
_cell.angle_gamma   90.00
#
_symmetry.space_group_name_H-M   'P 1'
#
loop_
_entity.id
_entity.type
_entity.pdbx_description
1 polymer ?
#
loop_
_entity_poly.entity_id
_entity_poly.type
_entity_poly.pdbx_seq_one_letter_code
_entity_poly.pdbx_strand_id
1 'polypeptide(L)' 'AQVIITACPLCQFNLDYPQRETEAGCTGSEIPVLYFTQLMAVALGLPEEDWGFDEHYVDPRSLLAAMTNDK' A
#
# COMPACT_ATOMS: atom_id res chain seq x y z
N ALA A 1 -6.00 -11.51 -5.47
CA ALA A 1 -4.77 -11.03 -4.81
C ALA A 1 -5.17 -10.18 -3.60
N GLN A 2 -4.30 -10.04 -2.59
CA GLN A 2 -4.59 -9.22 -1.40
C GLN A 2 -3.89 -7.85 -1.45
N VAL A 3 -2.86 -7.70 -2.29
CA VAL A 3 -2.08 -6.47 -2.51
C VAL A 3 -1.50 -6.50 -3.91
N ILE A 4 -1.28 -5.33 -4.51
CA ILE A 4 -0.52 -5.18 -5.76
C ILE A 4 0.81 -4.51 -5.45
N ILE A 5 1.91 -5.09 -5.94
CA ILE A 5 3.26 -4.52 -5.81
C ILE A 5 3.69 -4.00 -7.17
N THR A 6 4.19 -2.76 -7.21
CA THR A 6 4.62 -2.09 -8.43
C THR A 6 6.09 -1.69 -8.34
N ALA A 7 6.74 -1.58 -9.51
CA ALA A 7 8.11 -1.08 -9.64
C ALA A 7 8.21 0.15 -10.55
N CYS A 8 7.05 0.74 -10.89
CA CYS A 8 6.94 1.93 -11.72
C CYS A 8 6.05 2.94 -10.99
N PRO A 9 6.55 4.17 -10.69
CA PRO A 9 5.77 5.17 -9.97
C PRO A 9 4.44 5.52 -10.66
N LEU A 10 4.45 5.56 -12.01
CA LEU A 10 3.23 5.84 -12.77
C LEU A 10 2.21 4.69 -12.68
N CYS A 11 2.67 3.44 -12.58
CA CYS A 11 1.78 2.30 -12.37
C CYS A 11 1.15 2.33 -10.97
N GLN A 12 1.92 2.68 -9.95
CA GLN A 12 1.38 2.88 -8.60
C GLN A 12 0.30 3.97 -8.62
N PHE A 13 0.62 5.15 -9.17
CA PHE A 13 -0.33 6.26 -9.26
C PHE A 13 -1.62 5.87 -9.98
N ASN A 14 -1.53 5.23 -11.14
CA ASN A 14 -2.71 4.86 -11.94
C ASN A 14 -3.59 3.77 -11.29
N LEU A 15 -3.05 2.98 -10.36
CA LEU A 15 -3.79 1.93 -9.66
C LEU A 15 -4.29 2.36 -8.29
N ASP A 16 -3.55 3.25 -7.61
CA ASP A 16 -3.88 3.74 -6.26
C ASP A 16 -4.86 4.93 -6.33
N TYR A 17 -4.59 5.93 -7.18
CA TYR A 17 -5.39 7.15 -7.28
C TYR A 17 -6.89 6.94 -7.55
N PRO A 18 -7.31 6.00 -8.42
CA PRO A 18 -8.73 5.74 -8.63
C PRO A 18 -9.45 5.12 -7.42
N GLN A 19 -8.72 4.61 -6.42
CA GLN A 19 -9.29 4.05 -5.20
C GLN A 19 -9.67 5.11 -4.16
N ARG A 20 -9.32 6.38 -4.39
CA ARG A 20 -9.75 7.47 -3.53
C ARG A 20 -11.27 7.52 -3.42
N GLU A 21 -11.73 7.92 -2.24
CA GLU A 21 -13.14 8.23 -2.04
C GLU A 21 -13.52 9.50 -2.82
N THR A 22 -14.67 9.44 -3.50
CA THR A 22 -15.25 10.58 -4.21
C THR A 22 -16.73 10.71 -3.85
N GLU A 23 -17.35 11.83 -4.16
CA GLU A 23 -18.81 12.03 -3.99
C GLU A 23 -19.65 11.00 -4.76
N ALA A 24 -19.08 10.40 -5.81
CA ALA A 24 -19.72 9.35 -6.62
C ALA A 24 -19.41 7.92 -6.12
N GLY A 25 -18.70 7.78 -4.99
CA GLY A 25 -18.17 6.52 -4.47
C GLY A 25 -16.78 6.16 -5.01
N CYS A 26 -16.23 5.04 -4.52
CA CYS A 26 -14.96 4.48 -4.99
C CYS A 26 -15.18 3.75 -6.32
N THR A 27 -14.39 4.07 -7.34
CA THR A 27 -14.46 3.37 -8.65
C THR A 27 -13.42 2.25 -8.78
N GLY A 28 -12.39 2.25 -7.92
CA GLY A 28 -11.43 1.16 -7.79
C GLY A 28 -11.92 0.04 -6.86
N SER A 29 -11.35 -1.16 -7.01
CA SER A 29 -11.45 -2.20 -5.98
C SER A 29 -10.57 -1.81 -4.80
N GLU A 30 -11.05 -1.92 -3.56
CA GLU A 30 -10.25 -1.64 -2.34
C GLU A 30 -9.13 -2.67 -2.18
N ILE A 31 -8.00 -2.44 -2.83
CA ILE A 31 -6.80 -3.28 -2.76
C ILE A 31 -5.57 -2.40 -2.59
N PRO A 32 -4.76 -2.59 -1.53
CA PRO A 32 -3.55 -1.80 -1.35
C PRO A 32 -2.59 -1.92 -2.55
N VAL A 33 -1.97 -0.81 -2.94
CA VAL A 33 -1.02 -0.74 -4.05
C VAL A 33 0.31 -0.17 -3.56
N LEU A 34 1.31 -1.04 -3.39
CA LEU A 34 2.62 -0.65 -2.87
C LEU A 34 3.64 -0.41 -3.97
N TYR A 35 4.56 0.50 -3.72
CA TYR A 35 5.87 0.47 -4.36
C TYR A 35 6.73 -0.63 -3.74
N PHE A 36 7.53 -1.33 -4.54
CA PHE A 36 8.31 -2.47 -4.06
C PHE A 36 9.26 -2.15 -2.90
N THR A 37 9.79 -0.92 -2.80
CA THR A 37 10.66 -0.53 -1.68
C THR A 37 9.91 -0.44 -0.36
N GLN A 38 8.61 -0.15 -0.37
CA GLN A 38 7.79 -0.12 0.85
C GLN A 38 7.60 -1.55 1.39
N LEU A 39 7.38 -2.52 0.51
CA LEU A 39 7.39 -3.94 0.91
C LEU A 39 8.77 -4.38 1.42
N MET A 40 9.86 -3.89 0.81
CA MET A 40 11.21 -4.16 1.30
C MET A 40 11.45 -3.56 2.69
N ALA A 41 10.96 -2.34 2.97
CA ALA A 41 11.09 -1.72 4.29
C ALA A 41 10.50 -2.61 5.39
N VAL A 42 9.29 -3.15 5.15
CA VAL A 42 8.64 -4.10 6.06
C VAL A 42 9.43 -5.40 6.18
N ALA A 43 9.83 -6.00 5.05
CA ALA A 43 10.55 -7.27 5.02
C ALA A 43 11.94 -7.20 5.69
N LEU A 44 12.58 -6.03 5.68
CA LEU A 44 13.86 -5.77 6.34
C LEU A 44 13.72 -5.34 7.80
N GLY A 45 12.49 -5.18 8.32
CA GLY A 45 12.24 -4.79 9.71
C GLY A 45 12.60 -3.34 10.01
N LEU A 46 12.44 -2.43 9.05
CA LEU A 46 12.62 -0.99 9.29
C LEU A 46 11.49 -0.45 10.18
N PRO A 47 11.72 0.65 10.93
CA PRO A 47 10.68 1.36 11.67
C PRO A 47 9.49 1.79 10.79
N GLU A 48 8.29 1.88 11.37
CA GLU A 48 7.06 2.17 10.63
C GLU A 48 7.09 3.54 9.94
N GLU A 49 7.78 4.52 10.53
CA GLU A 49 7.99 5.84 9.93
C GLU A 49 8.71 5.79 8.57
N ASP A 50 9.46 4.73 8.28
CA ASP A 50 10.17 4.54 7.02
C ASP A 50 9.32 3.81 5.94
N TRP A 51 8.11 3.34 6.29
CA TRP A 51 7.30 2.51 5.38
C TRP A 51 6.60 3.34 4.30
N GLY A 52 6.34 4.62 4.56
CA GLY A 52 5.73 5.55 3.59
C GLY A 52 4.30 5.19 3.21
N PHE A 53 3.46 4.78 4.18
CA PHE A 53 2.07 4.36 3.95
C PHE A 53 1.03 5.48 4.09
N ASP A 54 1.42 6.68 4.55
CA ASP A 54 0.48 7.74 4.92
C ASP A 54 -0.26 8.39 3.74
N GLU A 55 0.25 8.22 2.52
CA GLU A 55 -0.36 8.77 1.29
C GLU A 55 -1.19 7.77 0.49
N HIS A 56 -1.36 6.53 0.97
CA HIS A 56 -2.14 5.50 0.27
C HIS A 56 -3.65 5.70 0.49
N TYR A 57 -4.45 5.44 -0.55
CA TYR A 57 -5.91 5.51 -0.43
C TYR A 57 -6.51 4.27 0.25
N VAL A 58 -5.80 3.15 0.25
CA VAL A 58 -6.17 1.93 0.98
C VAL A 58 -5.03 1.53 1.90
N ASP A 59 -5.29 1.56 3.21
CA ASP A 59 -4.26 1.31 4.23
C ASP A 59 -3.75 -0.16 4.16
N PRO A 60 -2.45 -0.38 3.85
CA PRO A 60 -1.86 -1.71 3.77
C PRO A 60 -1.52 -2.34 5.13
N ARG A 61 -1.51 -1.59 6.24
CA ARG A 61 -1.02 -2.03 7.56
C ARG A 61 -1.77 -3.27 8.06
N SER A 62 -3.09 -3.29 7.89
CA SER A 62 -3.92 -4.42 8.33
C SER A 62 -3.54 -5.74 7.67
N LEU A 63 -3.10 -5.70 6.41
CA LEU A 63 -2.62 -6.87 5.67
C LEU A 63 -1.21 -7.27 6.09
N LEU A 64 -0.34 -6.28 6.33
CA LEU A 64 1.08 -6.51 6.62
C LEU A 64 1.36 -6.81 8.09
N ALA A 65 0.39 -6.61 8.99
CA ALA A 65 0.49 -6.97 10.41
C ALA A 65 0.85 -8.44 10.65
N ALA A 66 0.50 -9.34 9.73
CA ALA A 66 0.89 -10.76 9.79
C ALA A 66 2.34 -11.02 9.36
N MET A 67 2.99 -10.06 8.68
CA MET A 67 4.37 -10.14 8.17
C MET A 67 5.37 -9.47 9.12
N THR A 68 4.91 -8.56 9.96
CA THR A 68 5.72 -7.90 10.99
C THR A 68 5.88 -8.84 12.18
N ASN A 69 7.09 -9.36 12.40
CA ASN A 69 7.41 -10.14 13.59
C ASN A 69 7.49 -9.20 14.81
N ASP A 70 6.35 -8.75 15.31
CA ASP A 70 6.25 -8.31 16.71
C ASP A 70 6.08 -9.57 17.57
N LYS A 71 7.23 -10.19 17.83
CA LYS A 71 7.48 -11.09 18.96
C LYS A 71 8.69 -10.58 19.70
#